data_AF-A0A5C7NCX8-F1
#
_entry.id   AF-A0A5C7NCX8-F1
#
_cell.length_a   1.000
_cell.length_b   1.000
_cell.length_c   1.000
_cell.angle_alpha   90.00
_cell.angle_beta   90.00
_cell.angle_gamma   90.00
#
_symmetry.space_group_name_H-M   'P 1'
#
loop_
_entity.id
_entity.type
_entity.pdbx_description
1 polymer ?
#
loop_
_entity_poly.entity_id
_entity_poly.type
_entity_poly.pdbx_seq_one_letter_code
_entity_poly.pdbx_strand_id
1 'polypeptide(L)'
;MDEEMLEAHIAFEVEAWTSSLTDTLSSQVSMVFEWLDGVSLGSVFGEADLDVLLDTLLAPDVSTAILAAHAAACEDGTPLGELVRREDFDRIVATVAGMTDVQGAILDQITTSEVYADLISHVLFQGIRNYVVTESPIARVPGASSLMRMGQNAFDTAAPKLSKGIEKQLTSFVSANLQETLRESRQYLGSVTENVDVDQIADDIYSRNADTALNEVAELIPQETLAEIVAIGQDAVAHLLDTPTFRVAAQYVLDANAARPVGEILAEAGITVELVVAYVRPWVLRAADDGLLEELVRERLTAFYTSYE
;
A
#
# COMPACT_ATOMS: atom_id res chain seq x y z
N MET A 1 18.90 -59.94 -12.29
CA MET A 1 19.63 -58.85 -12.97
C MET A 1 20.59 -58.24 -11.95
N ASP A 2 21.77 -57.75 -12.36
CA ASP A 2 22.87 -57.48 -11.42
C ASP A 2 22.52 -56.36 -10.41
N GLU A 3 22.33 -56.76 -9.15
CA GLU A 3 22.15 -55.88 -7.98
C GLU A 3 23.25 -54.80 -7.91
N GLU A 4 24.46 -55.14 -8.35
CA GLU A 4 25.60 -54.22 -8.49
C GLU A 4 25.34 -53.09 -9.50
N MET A 5 24.62 -53.35 -10.61
CA MET A 5 24.25 -52.32 -11.59
C MET A 5 23.14 -51.40 -11.07
N LEU A 6 22.21 -51.92 -10.27
CA LEU A 6 21.18 -51.10 -9.63
C LEU A 6 21.81 -50.14 -8.61
N GLU A 7 22.66 -50.63 -7.71
CA GLU A 7 23.31 -49.81 -6.70
C GLU A 7 24.25 -48.76 -7.34
N ALA A 8 24.98 -49.13 -8.41
CA ALA A 8 25.80 -48.17 -9.16
C ALA A 8 24.96 -47.06 -9.81
N HIS A 9 23.79 -47.39 -10.34
CA HIS A 9 22.89 -46.42 -10.98
C HIS A 9 22.24 -45.48 -9.94
N ILE A 10 21.84 -46.02 -8.77
CA ILE A 10 21.34 -45.21 -7.65
C ILE A 10 22.41 -44.21 -7.21
N ALA A 11 23.65 -44.67 -7.00
CA ALA A 11 24.75 -43.80 -6.59
C ALA A 11 25.01 -42.67 -7.61
N PHE A 12 25.00 -42.99 -8.91
CA PHE A 12 25.15 -42.00 -9.98
C PHE A 12 24.06 -40.92 -9.95
N GLU A 13 22.79 -41.32 -9.84
CA GLU A 13 21.67 -40.39 -9.77
C GLU A 13 21.74 -39.52 -8.50
N VAL A 14 22.00 -40.11 -7.33
CA VAL A 14 22.14 -39.35 -6.09
C VAL A 14 23.30 -38.36 -6.15
N GLU A 15 24.43 -38.71 -6.76
CA GLU A 15 25.57 -37.81 -6.96
C GLU A 15 25.20 -36.59 -7.83
N ALA A 16 24.40 -36.80 -8.88
CA ALA A 16 23.91 -35.74 -9.75
C ALA A 16 23.03 -34.71 -9.02
N TRP A 17 22.28 -35.15 -8.01
CA TRP A 17 21.38 -34.33 -7.19
C TRP A 17 21.99 -33.89 -5.85
N THR A 18 23.28 -34.13 -5.64
CA THR A 18 24.03 -33.69 -4.45
C THR A 18 25.26 -32.87 -4.85
N SER A 19 26.32 -33.55 -5.30
CA SER A 19 27.61 -32.94 -5.63
C SER A 19 27.54 -32.05 -6.87
N SER A 20 26.71 -32.43 -7.85
CA SER A 20 26.50 -31.70 -9.10
C SER A 20 25.14 -30.97 -9.14
N LEU A 21 24.51 -30.77 -7.98
CA LEU A 21 23.12 -30.33 -7.88
C LEU A 21 22.82 -29.05 -8.67
N THR A 22 23.68 -28.04 -8.56
CA THR A 22 23.44 -26.75 -9.23
C THR A 22 23.46 -26.92 -10.76
N ASP A 23 24.43 -27.65 -11.30
CA ASP A 23 24.53 -27.86 -12.75
C ASP A 23 23.37 -28.72 -13.26
N THR A 24 23.02 -29.78 -12.52
CA THR A 24 21.87 -30.65 -12.84
C THR A 24 20.56 -29.85 -12.81
N LEU A 25 20.29 -29.10 -11.74
CA LEU A 25 19.08 -28.28 -11.62
C LEU A 25 19.03 -27.21 -12.71
N SER A 26 20.11 -26.47 -12.93
CA SER A 26 20.18 -25.44 -13.98
C SER A 26 19.89 -26.04 -15.35
N SER A 27 20.52 -27.17 -15.71
CA SER A 27 20.26 -27.82 -17.00
C SER A 27 18.80 -28.24 -17.14
N GLN A 28 18.21 -28.88 -16.12
CA GLN A 28 16.83 -29.35 -16.18
C GLN A 28 15.82 -28.19 -16.25
N VAL A 29 16.02 -27.16 -15.42
CA VAL A 29 15.15 -25.97 -15.41
C VAL A 29 15.30 -25.20 -16.73
N SER A 30 16.50 -25.03 -17.26
CA SER A 30 16.72 -24.41 -18.57
C SER A 30 15.95 -25.13 -19.69
N MET A 31 15.97 -26.47 -19.73
CA MET A 31 15.21 -27.24 -20.71
C MET A 31 13.70 -26.99 -20.61
N VAL A 32 13.17 -26.85 -19.39
CA VAL A 32 11.75 -26.52 -19.19
C VAL A 32 11.45 -25.10 -19.69
N PHE A 33 12.31 -24.12 -19.39
CA PHE A 33 12.14 -22.75 -19.85
C PHE A 33 12.21 -22.63 -21.38
N GLU A 34 13.16 -23.29 -22.02
CA GLU A 34 13.25 -23.36 -23.49
C GLU A 34 12.00 -23.99 -24.12
N TRP A 35 11.42 -25.01 -23.46
CA TRP A 35 10.14 -25.57 -23.90
C TRP A 35 9.00 -24.56 -23.72
N LEU A 36 8.95 -23.83 -22.61
CA LEU A 36 7.92 -22.81 -22.32
C LEU A 36 7.95 -21.62 -23.29
N ASP A 37 9.09 -21.34 -23.94
CA ASP A 37 9.17 -20.37 -25.04
C ASP A 37 8.38 -20.80 -26.28
N GLY A 38 8.07 -22.10 -26.41
CA GLY A 38 7.23 -22.65 -27.48
C GLY A 38 5.77 -22.88 -27.08
N VAL A 39 5.42 -22.68 -25.81
CA VAL A 39 4.10 -23.01 -25.25
C VAL A 39 3.30 -21.72 -25.06
N SER A 40 2.12 -21.63 -25.66
CA SER A 40 1.27 -20.44 -25.49
C SER A 40 0.52 -20.47 -24.15
N LEU A 41 0.35 -19.31 -23.52
CA LEU A 41 -0.30 -19.18 -22.21
C LEU A 41 -1.68 -19.84 -22.16
N GLY A 42 -2.51 -19.61 -23.19
CA GLY A 42 -3.86 -20.18 -23.29
C GLY A 42 -3.90 -21.68 -23.59
N SER A 43 -2.76 -22.32 -23.82
CA SER A 43 -2.68 -23.80 -23.91
C SER A 43 -2.42 -24.46 -22.55
N VAL A 44 -2.00 -23.68 -21.56
CA VAL A 44 -1.66 -24.14 -20.20
C VAL A 44 -2.73 -23.73 -19.20
N PHE A 45 -3.20 -22.49 -19.26
CA PHE A 45 -4.17 -21.95 -18.32
C PHE A 45 -5.57 -21.91 -18.95
N GLY A 46 -6.50 -22.63 -18.33
CA GLY A 46 -7.93 -22.51 -18.56
C GLY A 46 -8.63 -21.66 -17.50
N GLU A 47 -9.94 -21.50 -17.65
CA GLU A 47 -10.79 -20.71 -16.74
C GLU A 47 -10.71 -21.21 -15.28
N ALA A 48 -10.61 -22.52 -15.07
CA ALA A 48 -10.50 -23.14 -13.76
C ALA A 48 -9.16 -22.86 -13.05
N ASP A 49 -8.09 -22.60 -13.82
CA ASP A 49 -6.76 -22.34 -13.27
C ASP A 49 -6.65 -20.89 -12.76
N LEU A 50 -7.45 -19.97 -13.30
CA LEU A 50 -7.50 -18.59 -12.84
C LEU A 50 -7.95 -18.50 -11.38
N ASP A 51 -8.98 -19.25 -10.99
CA ASP A 51 -9.48 -19.25 -9.62
C ASP A 51 -8.38 -19.73 -8.64
N VAL A 52 -7.68 -20.80 -9.00
CA VAL A 52 -6.56 -21.32 -8.19
C VAL A 52 -5.42 -20.30 -8.08
N LEU A 53 -5.09 -19.61 -9.17
CA LEU A 53 -4.06 -18.57 -9.17
C LEU A 53 -4.44 -17.38 -8.27
N LEU A 54 -5.67 -16.90 -8.38
CA LEU A 54 -6.16 -15.78 -7.56
C LEU A 54 -6.17 -16.13 -6.08
N ASP A 55 -6.55 -17.35 -5.72
CA ASP A 55 -6.52 -17.84 -4.34
C ASP A 55 -5.07 -18.00 -3.83
N THR A 56 -4.13 -18.40 -4.70
CA THR A 56 -2.72 -18.59 -4.33
C THR A 56 -1.97 -17.27 -4.16
N LEU A 57 -2.33 -16.22 -4.89
CA LEU A 57 -1.74 -14.87 -4.72
C LEU A 57 -1.96 -14.30 -3.31
N LEU A 58 -2.95 -14.81 -2.57
CA LEU A 58 -3.27 -14.41 -1.20
C LEU A 58 -2.42 -15.14 -0.14
N ALA A 59 -1.55 -16.08 -0.53
CA ALA A 59 -0.92 -17.03 0.38
C ALA A 59 0.33 -16.55 1.17
N PRO A 60 1.16 -15.59 0.73
CA PRO A 60 2.23 -15.14 1.60
C PRO A 60 1.67 -14.24 2.70
N ASP A 61 2.02 -14.55 3.95
CA ASP A 61 1.85 -13.64 5.08
C ASP A 61 2.83 -12.45 4.94
N VAL A 62 2.48 -11.55 4.03
CA VAL A 62 3.21 -10.29 3.79
C VAL A 62 3.23 -9.45 5.07
N SER A 63 2.24 -9.60 5.96
CA SER A 63 2.22 -8.94 7.27
C SER A 63 3.43 -9.34 8.12
N THR A 64 3.74 -10.63 8.25
CA THR A 64 4.93 -11.06 8.99
C THR A 64 6.22 -10.49 8.40
N ALA A 65 6.35 -10.49 7.07
CA ALA A 65 7.54 -9.95 6.40
C ALA A 65 7.68 -8.43 6.62
N ILE A 66 6.59 -7.66 6.44
CA ILE A 66 6.58 -6.21 6.67
C ILE A 66 6.86 -5.87 8.13
N LEU A 67 6.26 -6.59 9.08
CA LEU A 67 6.47 -6.36 10.51
C LEU A 67 7.91 -6.69 10.94
N ALA A 68 8.49 -7.76 10.40
CA ALA A 68 9.89 -8.11 10.64
C ALA A 68 10.85 -7.08 10.04
N ALA A 69 10.59 -6.63 8.80
CA ALA A 69 11.38 -5.60 8.15
C ALA A 69 11.29 -4.26 8.90
N HIS A 70 10.10 -3.86 9.33
CA HIS A 70 9.90 -2.67 10.16
C HIS A 70 10.64 -2.78 11.50
N ALA A 71 10.55 -3.92 12.18
CA ALA A 71 11.26 -4.13 13.44
C ALA A 71 12.78 -4.04 13.27
N ALA A 72 13.34 -4.67 12.23
CA ALA A 72 14.76 -4.60 11.92
C ALA A 72 15.20 -3.16 11.60
N ALA A 73 14.45 -2.46 10.74
CA ALA A 73 14.71 -1.07 10.35
C ALA A 73 14.63 -0.08 11.54
N CYS A 74 13.79 -0.36 12.53
CA CYS A 74 13.74 0.41 13.78
C CYS A 74 14.93 0.11 14.69
N GLU A 75 15.41 -1.14 14.72
CA GLU A 75 16.54 -1.56 15.56
C GLU A 75 17.87 -0.96 15.06
N ASP A 76 18.09 -0.96 13.75
CA ASP A 76 19.32 -0.44 13.13
C ASP A 76 19.24 1.07 12.80
N GLY A 77 18.06 1.68 12.90
CA GLY A 77 17.86 3.10 12.61
C GLY A 77 17.93 3.43 11.11
N THR A 78 17.48 2.50 10.25
CA THR A 78 17.47 2.69 8.80
C THR A 78 16.80 4.02 8.41
N PRO A 79 17.46 4.88 7.61
CA PRO A 79 16.87 6.13 7.11
C PRO A 79 15.66 5.87 6.20
N LEU A 80 14.65 6.74 6.26
CA LEU A 80 13.45 6.63 5.42
C LEU A 80 13.77 6.63 3.91
N GLY A 81 14.82 7.34 3.49
CA GLY A 81 15.27 7.39 2.10
C GLY A 81 15.85 6.07 1.56
N GLU A 82 16.29 5.17 2.45
CA GLU A 82 16.70 3.81 2.08
C GLU A 82 15.51 2.87 1.92
N LEU A 83 14.42 3.11 2.66
CA LEU A 83 13.17 2.35 2.55
C LEU A 83 12.30 2.82 1.37
N VAL A 84 12.26 4.13 1.13
CA VAL A 84 11.53 4.76 0.03
C VAL A 84 12.51 5.49 -0.86
N ARG A 85 12.86 4.83 -1.97
CA ARG A 85 13.80 5.39 -2.96
C ARG A 85 13.23 6.67 -3.57
N ARG A 86 14.11 7.64 -3.81
CA ARG A 86 13.76 8.92 -4.44
C ARG A 86 12.98 8.74 -5.74
N GLU A 87 13.42 7.82 -6.58
CA GLU A 87 12.78 7.54 -7.87
C GLU A 87 11.33 7.06 -7.72
N ASP A 88 11.05 6.22 -6.72
CA ASP A 88 9.70 5.71 -6.47
C ASP A 88 8.82 6.82 -5.88
N PHE A 89 9.37 7.66 -5.00
CA PHE A 89 8.69 8.84 -4.47
C PHE A 89 8.31 9.83 -5.59
N ASP A 90 9.26 10.20 -6.46
CA ASP A 90 9.03 11.12 -7.57
C ASP A 90 7.98 10.57 -8.55
N ARG A 91 7.96 9.25 -8.80
CA ARG A 91 6.94 8.60 -9.62
C ARG A 91 5.55 8.66 -9.00
N ILE A 92 5.44 8.47 -7.69
CA ILE A 92 4.17 8.61 -6.96
C ILE A 92 3.69 10.07 -7.06
N VAL A 93 4.58 11.03 -6.82
CA VAL A 93 4.28 12.47 -6.89
C VAL A 93 3.80 12.86 -8.28
N ALA A 94 4.50 12.46 -9.33
CA ALA A 94 4.11 12.74 -10.71
C ALA A 94 2.73 12.14 -11.05
N THR A 95 2.45 10.94 -10.54
CA THR A 95 1.15 10.29 -10.74
C THR A 95 0.04 11.06 -10.04
N VAL A 96 0.24 11.47 -8.77
CA VAL A 96 -0.74 12.23 -7.99
C VAL A 96 -0.94 13.64 -8.53
N ALA A 97 0.15 14.32 -8.94
CA ALA A 97 0.11 15.65 -9.56
C ALA A 97 -0.65 15.63 -10.89
N GLY A 98 -0.55 14.53 -11.65
CA GLY A 98 -1.28 14.33 -12.90
C GLY A 98 -2.79 14.08 -12.73
N MET A 99 -3.29 13.88 -11.51
CA MET A 99 -4.70 13.58 -11.23
C MET A 99 -5.54 14.84 -10.91
N THR A 100 -5.33 15.94 -11.64
CA THR A 100 -6.04 17.22 -11.41
C THR A 100 -7.56 17.08 -11.43
N ASP A 101 -8.11 16.20 -12.29
CA ASP A 101 -9.55 15.95 -12.36
C ASP A 101 -10.09 15.24 -11.10
N VAL A 102 -9.30 14.34 -10.51
CA VAL A 102 -9.65 13.66 -9.25
C VAL A 102 -9.51 14.61 -8.07
N GLN A 103 -8.50 15.48 -8.07
CA GLN A 103 -8.35 16.54 -7.06
C GLN A 103 -9.56 17.48 -7.07
N GLY A 104 -10.00 17.90 -8.26
CA GLY A 104 -11.22 18.71 -8.42
C GLY A 104 -12.46 18.00 -7.88
N ALA A 105 -12.62 16.71 -8.17
CA ALA A 105 -13.74 15.91 -7.65
C ALA A 105 -13.71 15.77 -6.11
N ILE A 106 -12.54 15.52 -5.52
CA ILE A 106 -12.38 15.41 -4.06
C ILE A 106 -12.66 16.76 -3.38
N LEU A 107 -12.14 17.86 -3.92
CA LEU A 107 -12.39 19.21 -3.38
C LEU A 107 -13.87 19.57 -3.46
N ASP A 108 -14.54 19.25 -4.56
CA ASP A 108 -16.00 19.46 -4.68
C ASP A 108 -16.75 18.64 -3.62
N GLN A 109 -16.35 17.38 -3.40
CA GLN A 109 -16.98 16.50 -2.42
C GLN A 109 -16.74 16.94 -0.96
N ILE A 110 -15.53 17.38 -0.62
CA ILE A 110 -15.22 17.92 0.71
C ILE A 110 -15.97 19.22 0.94
N THR A 111 -16.01 20.11 -0.05
CA THR A 111 -16.59 21.44 0.13
C THR A 111 -18.11 21.47 0.00
N THR A 112 -18.72 20.38 -0.49
CA THR A 112 -20.16 20.12 -0.43
C THR A 112 -20.56 19.27 0.78
N SER A 113 -19.59 18.75 1.54
CA SER A 113 -19.85 18.02 2.78
C SER A 113 -20.43 18.92 3.87
N GLU A 114 -21.45 18.42 4.55
CA GLU A 114 -22.06 19.07 5.73
C GLU A 114 -21.01 19.35 6.82
N VAL A 115 -20.00 18.48 6.95
CA VAL A 115 -18.91 18.65 7.94
C VAL A 115 -18.07 19.90 7.65
N TYR A 116 -17.79 20.19 6.38
CA TYR A 116 -17.03 21.38 5.99
C TYR A 116 -17.87 22.66 6.20
N ALA A 117 -19.16 22.61 5.90
CA ALA A 117 -20.09 23.70 6.16
C ALA A 117 -20.19 24.05 7.66
N ASP A 118 -20.23 23.03 8.52
CA ASP A 118 -20.23 23.21 9.97
C ASP A 118 -18.91 23.79 10.48
N LEU A 119 -17.76 23.33 9.97
CA LEU A 119 -16.44 23.85 10.35
C LEU A 119 -16.29 25.34 10.01
N ILE A 120 -16.63 25.73 8.78
CA ILE A 120 -16.56 27.15 8.35
C ILE A 120 -17.56 28.00 9.13
N SER A 121 -18.77 27.49 9.39
CA SER A 121 -19.74 28.17 10.26
C SER A 121 -19.20 28.44 11.65
N HIS A 122 -18.52 27.45 12.23
CA HIS A 122 -17.94 27.55 13.56
C HIS A 122 -16.82 28.59 13.59
N VAL A 123 -15.88 28.53 12.64
CA VAL A 123 -14.76 29.47 12.52
C VAL A 123 -15.25 30.90 12.27
N LEU A 124 -16.21 31.11 11.36
CA LEU A 124 -16.81 32.43 11.12
C LEU A 124 -17.54 32.96 12.35
N PHE A 125 -18.30 32.10 13.04
CA PHE A 125 -18.98 32.49 14.27
C PHE A 125 -17.99 32.92 15.35
N GLN A 126 -16.91 32.16 15.58
CA GLN A 126 -15.87 32.57 16.53
C GLN A 126 -15.13 33.83 16.07
N GLY A 127 -14.78 33.95 14.79
CA GLY A 127 -14.09 35.12 14.26
C GLY A 127 -14.90 36.40 14.45
N ILE A 128 -16.19 36.38 14.08
CA ILE A 128 -17.09 37.52 14.25
C ILE A 128 -17.36 37.76 15.74
N ARG A 129 -17.54 36.71 16.55
CA ARG A 129 -17.73 36.86 18.01
C ARG A 129 -16.52 37.54 18.64
N ASN A 130 -15.31 37.12 18.27
CA ASN A 130 -14.08 37.70 18.78
C ASN A 130 -13.94 39.15 18.33
N TYR A 131 -14.16 39.47 17.05
CA TYR A 131 -14.17 40.85 16.56
C TYR A 131 -15.21 41.72 17.31
N VAL A 132 -16.41 41.21 17.54
CA VAL A 132 -17.46 41.96 18.24
C VAL A 132 -17.12 42.20 19.71
N VAL A 133 -16.52 41.22 20.37
CA VAL A 133 -16.14 41.31 21.80
C VAL A 133 -14.87 42.14 21.98
N THR A 134 -13.92 42.07 21.06
CA THR A 134 -12.58 42.65 21.20
C THR A 134 -12.44 44.01 20.50
N GLU A 135 -13.14 44.24 19.38
CA GLU A 135 -12.91 45.41 18.50
C GLU A 135 -14.16 46.26 18.21
N SER A 136 -15.38 45.84 18.60
CA SER A 136 -16.59 46.62 18.27
C SER A 136 -16.73 47.93 19.07
N PRO A 137 -17.21 49.04 18.45
CA PRO A 137 -17.46 50.31 19.12
C PRO A 137 -18.55 50.28 20.21
N ILE A 138 -19.22 49.14 20.46
CA ILE A 138 -20.15 48.96 21.58
C ILE A 138 -19.42 49.06 22.94
N ALA A 139 -18.08 48.95 22.96
CA ALA A 139 -17.25 49.34 24.10
C ALA A 139 -17.20 50.87 24.36
N ARG A 140 -17.80 51.72 23.51
CA ARG A 140 -17.87 53.19 23.63
C ARG A 140 -19.26 53.70 24.02
N VAL A 141 -19.95 53.02 24.93
CA VAL A 141 -21.11 53.61 25.64
C VAL A 141 -20.59 54.53 26.76
N PRO A 142 -21.10 55.78 26.91
CA PRO A 142 -20.74 56.63 28.03
C PRO A 142 -21.06 55.95 29.38
N GLY A 143 -20.02 55.61 30.16
CA GLY A 143 -20.14 54.84 31.41
C GLY A 143 -19.53 53.42 31.37
N ALA A 144 -19.10 52.92 30.21
CA ALA A 144 -18.43 51.61 30.08
C ALA A 144 -17.01 51.56 30.69
N SER A 145 -16.40 52.71 30.96
CA SER A 145 -15.10 52.82 31.63
C SER A 145 -15.12 52.30 33.07
N SER A 146 -16.28 52.33 33.75
CA SER A 146 -16.44 51.74 35.09
C SER A 146 -16.57 50.21 35.05
N LEU A 147 -16.97 49.64 33.91
CA LEU A 147 -17.08 48.20 33.70
C LEU A 147 -15.76 47.56 33.26
N MET A 148 -14.88 48.29 32.56
CA MET A 148 -13.54 47.78 32.20
C MET A 148 -12.59 47.59 33.39
N ARG A 149 -12.81 48.27 34.52
CA ARG A 149 -12.01 48.08 35.76
C ARG A 149 -12.45 46.88 36.59
N MET A 150 -13.58 46.27 36.27
CA MET A 150 -13.98 44.95 36.76
C MET A 150 -13.72 43.95 35.63
N GLY A 151 -12.68 43.13 35.74
CA GLY A 151 -12.19 42.28 34.65
C GLY A 151 -13.23 41.33 34.03
N GLN A 152 -12.78 40.57 33.02
CA GLN A 152 -13.53 39.64 32.14
C GLN A 152 -14.76 38.92 32.77
N ASN A 153 -14.70 38.55 34.05
CA ASN A 153 -15.77 37.84 34.75
C ASN A 153 -17.04 38.67 35.05
N ALA A 154 -17.01 40.00 34.98
CA ALA A 154 -18.17 40.85 35.24
C ALA A 154 -19.12 40.98 34.02
N PHE A 155 -18.60 40.76 32.81
CA PHE A 155 -19.37 40.93 31.57
C PHE A 155 -20.43 39.84 31.40
N ASP A 156 -20.09 38.60 31.74
CA ASP A 156 -21.01 37.45 31.70
C ASP A 156 -22.11 37.53 32.77
N THR A 157 -21.83 38.23 33.87
CA THR A 157 -22.76 38.38 35.01
C THR A 157 -23.69 39.59 34.85
N ALA A 158 -23.24 40.67 34.19
CA ALA A 158 -23.97 41.95 34.15
C ALA A 158 -25.01 42.07 33.02
N ALA A 159 -24.90 41.31 31.91
CA ALA A 159 -25.88 41.41 30.82
C ALA A 159 -26.12 40.11 30.00
N PRO A 160 -26.67 39.04 30.60
CA PRO A 160 -26.93 37.75 29.92
C PRO A 160 -27.89 37.82 28.71
N LYS A 161 -28.71 38.87 28.63
CA LYS A 161 -29.70 39.06 27.54
C LYS A 161 -29.11 39.75 26.31
N LEU A 162 -28.05 40.54 26.49
CA LEU A 162 -27.33 41.18 25.38
C LEU A 162 -26.40 40.18 24.69
N SER A 163 -25.72 39.31 25.46
CA SER A 163 -24.91 38.23 24.89
C SER A 163 -25.74 37.28 24.03
N LYS A 164 -26.88 36.79 24.54
CA LYS A 164 -27.80 35.90 23.79
C LYS A 164 -28.41 36.54 22.54
N GLY A 165 -28.70 37.84 22.59
CA GLY A 165 -29.25 38.57 21.44
C GLY A 165 -28.22 38.74 20.32
N ILE A 166 -26.98 39.07 20.69
CA ILE A 166 -25.84 39.15 19.78
C ILE A 166 -25.52 37.77 19.20
N GLU A 167 -25.50 36.72 20.04
CA GLU A 167 -25.28 35.34 19.61
C GLU A 167 -26.28 34.91 18.55
N LYS A 168 -27.58 35.12 18.80
CA LYS A 168 -28.64 34.77 17.85
C LYS A 168 -28.53 35.54 16.53
N GLN A 169 -28.19 36.83 16.59
CA GLN A 169 -28.02 37.65 15.40
C GLN A 169 -26.78 37.25 14.58
N LEU A 170 -25.68 36.90 15.27
CA LEU A 170 -24.48 36.34 14.66
C LEU A 170 -24.76 34.99 14.00
N THR A 171 -25.44 34.08 14.69
CA THR A 171 -25.81 32.77 14.15
C THR A 171 -26.65 32.94 12.88
N SER A 172 -27.67 33.81 12.90
CA SER A 172 -28.49 34.08 11.70
C SER A 172 -27.69 34.73 10.56
N PHE A 173 -26.76 35.65 10.85
CA PHE A 173 -25.91 36.27 9.83
C PHE A 173 -24.93 35.27 9.22
N VAL A 174 -24.28 34.44 10.03
CA VAL A 174 -23.39 33.37 9.57
C VAL A 174 -24.17 32.38 8.72
N SER A 175 -25.30 31.86 9.19
CA SER A 175 -26.12 30.91 8.42
C SER A 175 -26.63 31.50 7.09
N ALA A 176 -26.97 32.81 7.05
CA ALA A 176 -27.45 33.45 5.83
C ALA A 176 -26.35 33.68 4.77
N ASN A 177 -25.10 33.90 5.19
CA ASN A 177 -23.97 34.19 4.29
C ASN A 177 -23.02 33.00 4.10
N LEU A 178 -23.25 31.90 4.84
CA LEU A 178 -22.41 30.70 4.81
C LEU A 178 -22.31 30.11 3.41
N GLN A 179 -23.43 30.00 2.69
CA GLN A 179 -23.42 29.38 1.35
C GLN A 179 -22.57 30.17 0.35
N GLU A 180 -22.61 31.51 0.41
CA GLU A 180 -21.82 32.38 -0.45
C GLU A 180 -20.34 32.37 -0.06
N THR A 181 -20.05 32.39 1.25
CA THR A 181 -18.68 32.28 1.78
C THR A 181 -18.05 30.92 1.44
N LEU A 182 -18.83 29.82 1.51
CA LEU A 182 -18.40 28.49 1.08
C LEU A 182 -18.09 28.47 -0.41
N ARG A 183 -18.91 29.12 -1.25
CA ARG A 183 -18.68 29.20 -2.69
C ARG A 183 -17.40 29.98 -3.02
N GLU A 184 -17.16 31.10 -2.36
CA GLU A 184 -15.91 31.87 -2.53
C GLU A 184 -14.69 31.12 -2.00
N SER A 185 -14.82 30.44 -0.85
CA SER A 185 -13.78 29.57 -0.29
C SER A 185 -13.43 28.43 -1.25
N ARG A 186 -14.42 27.82 -1.92
CA ARG A 186 -14.18 26.81 -2.97
C ARG A 186 -13.38 27.37 -4.13
N GLN A 187 -13.79 28.53 -4.64
CA GLN A 187 -13.12 29.17 -5.77
C GLN A 187 -11.67 29.55 -5.41
N TYR A 188 -11.46 30.04 -4.20
CA TYR A 188 -10.13 30.33 -3.67
C TYR A 188 -9.30 29.06 -3.49
N LEU A 189 -9.83 28.00 -2.86
CA LEU A 189 -9.13 26.73 -2.70
C LEU A 189 -8.73 26.12 -4.04
N GLY A 190 -9.63 26.12 -5.03
CA GLY A 190 -9.33 25.69 -6.40
C GLY A 190 -8.20 26.50 -7.04
N SER A 191 -8.23 27.83 -6.88
CA SER A 191 -7.16 28.70 -7.38
C SER A 191 -5.82 28.51 -6.66
N VAL A 192 -5.84 28.12 -5.39
CA VAL A 192 -4.62 27.80 -4.65
C VAL A 192 -4.07 26.47 -5.12
N THR A 193 -4.91 25.43 -5.28
CA THR A 193 -4.46 24.11 -5.76
C THR A 193 -3.97 24.11 -7.20
N GLU A 194 -4.54 24.92 -8.09
CA GLU A 194 -4.05 25.09 -9.47
C GLU A 194 -2.65 25.74 -9.54
N ASN A 195 -2.26 26.48 -8.51
CA ASN A 195 -0.99 27.21 -8.44
C ASN A 195 -0.03 26.61 -7.39
N VAL A 196 -0.40 25.50 -6.75
CA VAL A 196 0.49 24.78 -5.84
C VAL A 196 1.49 24.00 -6.69
N ASP A 197 2.76 24.36 -6.55
CA ASP A 197 3.86 23.59 -7.10
C ASP A 197 4.02 22.31 -6.26
N VAL A 198 3.25 21.28 -6.62
CA VAL A 198 3.23 19.97 -5.94
C VAL A 198 4.62 19.35 -5.95
N ASP A 199 5.37 19.55 -7.04
CA ASP A 199 6.73 19.05 -7.19
C ASP A 199 7.67 19.70 -6.16
N GLN A 200 7.57 21.02 -5.97
CA GLN A 200 8.37 21.73 -4.96
C GLN A 200 8.01 21.30 -3.54
N ILE A 201 6.73 21.12 -3.22
CA ILE A 201 6.30 20.66 -1.89
C ILE A 201 6.80 19.22 -1.64
N ALA A 202 6.68 18.36 -2.65
CA ALA A 202 7.13 16.98 -2.55
C ALA A 202 8.65 16.89 -2.37
N ASP A 203 9.42 17.68 -3.11
CA ASP A 203 10.88 17.75 -2.99
C ASP A 203 11.31 18.19 -1.59
N ASP A 204 10.63 19.20 -1.04
CA ASP A 204 10.82 19.67 0.33
C ASP A 204 10.50 18.58 1.36
N ILE A 205 9.40 17.83 1.15
CA ILE A 205 9.02 16.71 2.04
C ILE A 205 10.08 15.62 1.99
N TYR A 206 10.51 15.18 0.79
CA TYR A 206 11.50 14.12 0.67
C TYR A 206 12.83 14.54 1.30
N SER A 207 13.34 15.72 0.93
CA SER A 207 14.65 16.21 1.39
C SER A 207 14.70 16.43 2.91
N ARG A 208 13.58 16.76 3.55
CA ARG A 208 13.51 16.94 5.01
C ARG A 208 13.43 15.63 5.79
N ASN A 209 12.93 14.56 5.18
CA ASN A 209 12.60 13.32 5.89
C ASN A 209 13.46 12.13 5.48
N ALA A 210 14.14 12.17 4.33
CA ALA A 210 14.91 11.03 3.80
C ALA A 210 16.01 10.56 4.76
N ASP A 211 16.69 11.50 5.44
CA ASP A 211 17.74 11.20 6.42
C ASP A 211 17.20 10.89 7.82
N THR A 212 15.89 11.02 8.04
CA THR A 212 15.27 10.71 9.33
C THR A 212 15.27 9.19 9.53
N ALA A 213 15.79 8.74 10.67
CA ALA A 213 15.79 7.33 11.03
C ALA A 213 14.35 6.84 11.31
N LEU A 214 14.00 5.64 10.86
CA LEU A 214 12.65 5.11 10.99
C LEU A 214 12.17 5.10 12.45
N ASN A 215 13.03 4.78 13.40
CA ASN A 215 12.70 4.73 14.83
C ASN A 215 12.21 6.07 15.41
N GLU A 216 12.64 7.22 14.86
CA GLU A 216 12.18 8.55 15.27
C GLU A 216 10.74 8.83 14.85
N VAL A 217 10.27 8.18 13.78
CA VAL A 217 8.92 8.33 13.23
C VAL A 217 8.01 7.17 13.68
N ALA A 218 8.57 6.00 13.90
CA ALA A 218 7.85 4.79 14.31
C ALA A 218 7.12 4.95 15.66
N GLU A 219 7.58 5.84 16.55
CA GLU A 219 6.83 6.19 17.77
C GLU A 219 5.42 6.76 17.48
N LEU A 220 5.19 7.30 16.28
CA LEU A 220 3.90 7.84 15.86
C LEU A 220 2.92 6.76 15.37
N ILE A 221 3.44 5.59 14.96
CA ILE A 221 2.65 4.46 14.48
C ILE A 221 3.07 3.21 15.26
N PRO A 222 2.37 2.88 16.36
CA PRO A 222 2.64 1.67 17.12
C PRO A 222 2.65 0.43 16.21
N GLN A 223 3.52 -0.53 16.50
CA GLN A 223 3.65 -1.76 15.70
C GLN A 223 2.32 -2.53 15.58
N GLU A 224 1.47 -2.49 16.61
CA GLU A 224 0.13 -3.06 16.60
C GLU A 224 -0.78 -2.38 15.55
N THR A 225 -0.70 -1.05 15.44
CA THR A 225 -1.45 -0.28 14.43
C THR A 225 -0.91 -0.55 13.03
N LEU A 226 0.41 -0.70 12.87
CA LEU A 226 0.99 -1.10 11.58
C LEU A 226 0.48 -2.49 11.17
N ALA A 227 0.47 -3.47 12.09
CA ALA A 227 -0.06 -4.80 11.82
C ALA A 227 -1.53 -4.76 11.38
N GLU A 228 -2.34 -3.93 12.03
CA GLU A 228 -3.75 -3.73 11.68
C GLU A 228 -3.91 -3.08 10.29
N ILE A 229 -3.11 -2.06 9.96
CA ILE A 229 -3.12 -1.44 8.63
C ILE A 229 -2.77 -2.45 7.53
N VAL A 230 -1.74 -3.28 7.76
CA VAL A 230 -1.35 -4.31 6.78
C VAL A 230 -2.46 -5.36 6.65
N ALA A 231 -3.06 -5.80 7.75
CA ALA A 231 -4.19 -6.73 7.71
C ALA A 231 -5.39 -6.17 6.94
N ILE A 232 -5.76 -4.91 7.18
CA ILE A 232 -6.82 -4.23 6.42
C ILE A 232 -6.47 -4.17 4.92
N GLY A 233 -5.21 -3.89 4.58
CA GLY A 233 -4.72 -3.91 3.20
C GLY A 233 -4.86 -5.29 2.55
N GLN A 234 -4.45 -6.35 3.26
CA GLN A 234 -4.60 -7.73 2.81
C GLN A 234 -6.06 -8.11 2.60
N ASP A 235 -6.94 -7.77 3.55
CA ASP A 235 -8.38 -8.03 3.45
C ASP A 235 -9.01 -7.27 2.26
N ALA A 236 -8.60 -6.02 2.03
CA ALA A 236 -9.07 -5.22 0.91
C ALA A 236 -8.65 -5.81 -0.44
N VAL A 237 -7.40 -6.28 -0.56
CA VAL A 237 -6.92 -6.99 -1.76
C VAL A 237 -7.67 -8.31 -1.94
N ALA A 238 -7.81 -9.10 -0.88
CA ALA A 238 -8.55 -10.37 -0.93
C ALA A 238 -10.00 -10.16 -1.39
N HIS A 239 -10.67 -9.15 -0.85
CA HIS A 239 -12.01 -8.78 -1.29
C HIS A 239 -12.04 -8.34 -2.76
N LEU A 240 -11.06 -7.53 -3.20
CA LEU A 240 -10.95 -7.09 -4.58
C LEU A 240 -10.79 -8.28 -5.54
N LEU A 241 -9.87 -9.20 -5.25
CA LEU A 241 -9.62 -10.39 -6.08
C LEU A 241 -10.86 -11.30 -6.18
N ASP A 242 -11.68 -11.35 -5.12
CA ASP A 242 -12.92 -12.12 -5.11
C ASP A 242 -14.07 -11.45 -5.88
N THR A 243 -13.99 -10.14 -6.15
CA THR A 243 -15.09 -9.44 -6.82
C THR A 243 -15.33 -9.97 -8.25
N PRO A 244 -16.59 -10.10 -8.69
CA PRO A 244 -16.90 -10.54 -10.05
C PRO A 244 -16.28 -9.64 -11.13
N THR A 245 -16.20 -8.32 -10.87
CA THR A 245 -15.60 -7.36 -11.80
C THR A 245 -14.11 -7.62 -11.98
N PHE A 246 -13.38 -7.86 -10.90
CA PHE A 246 -11.96 -8.18 -10.99
C PHE A 246 -11.74 -9.50 -11.72
N ARG A 247 -12.51 -10.55 -11.40
CA ARG A 247 -12.40 -11.86 -12.07
C ARG A 247 -12.62 -11.75 -13.59
N VAL A 248 -13.60 -10.98 -14.04
CA VAL A 248 -13.81 -10.71 -15.48
C VAL A 248 -12.62 -9.96 -16.10
N ALA A 249 -12.06 -8.97 -15.40
CA ALA A 249 -10.89 -8.25 -15.87
C ALA A 249 -9.64 -9.16 -15.95
N ALA A 250 -9.45 -10.03 -14.95
CA ALA A 250 -8.36 -10.99 -14.92
C ALA A 250 -8.48 -12.02 -16.06
N GLN A 251 -9.69 -12.53 -16.33
CA GLN A 251 -9.94 -13.42 -17.47
C GLN A 251 -9.65 -12.71 -18.79
N TYR A 252 -10.08 -11.44 -18.93
CA TYR A 252 -9.76 -10.65 -20.13
C TYR A 252 -8.26 -10.50 -20.35
N VAL A 253 -7.49 -10.27 -19.29
CA VAL A 253 -6.02 -10.21 -19.36
C VAL A 253 -5.45 -11.57 -19.77
N LEU A 254 -5.93 -12.68 -19.22
CA LEU A 254 -5.50 -14.02 -19.61
C LEU A 254 -5.76 -14.28 -21.10
N ASP A 255 -6.97 -13.96 -21.58
CA ASP A 255 -7.38 -14.12 -22.98
C ASP A 255 -6.54 -13.24 -23.92
N ALA A 256 -6.29 -12.00 -23.52
CA ALA A 256 -5.46 -11.06 -24.30
C ALA A 256 -4.01 -11.54 -24.44
N ASN A 257 -3.51 -12.30 -23.47
CA ASN A 257 -2.16 -12.86 -23.47
C ASN A 257 -2.12 -14.33 -23.91
N ALA A 258 -3.25 -14.95 -24.25
CA ALA A 258 -3.37 -16.39 -24.49
C ALA A 258 -2.42 -16.92 -25.59
N ALA A 259 -2.12 -16.09 -26.60
CA ALA A 259 -1.24 -16.46 -27.71
C ALA A 259 0.26 -16.25 -27.39
N ARG A 260 0.59 -15.54 -26.30
CA ARG A 260 1.98 -15.25 -25.94
C ARG A 260 2.66 -16.50 -25.35
N PRO A 261 3.96 -16.71 -25.60
CA PRO A 261 4.73 -17.75 -24.95
C PRO A 261 4.74 -17.60 -23.43
N VAL A 262 4.61 -18.71 -22.69
CA VAL A 262 4.70 -18.70 -21.23
C VAL A 262 6.07 -18.22 -20.76
N GLY A 263 7.14 -18.58 -21.46
CA GLY A 263 8.50 -18.13 -21.13
C GLY A 263 8.64 -16.60 -21.15
N GLU A 264 7.99 -15.92 -22.10
CA GLU A 264 7.96 -14.44 -22.17
C GLU A 264 7.26 -13.84 -20.95
N ILE A 265 6.10 -14.39 -20.56
CA ILE A 265 5.34 -13.92 -19.38
C ILE A 265 6.15 -14.12 -18.09
N LEU A 266 6.81 -15.27 -17.94
CA LEU A 266 7.66 -15.56 -16.78
C LEU A 266 8.85 -14.59 -16.69
N ALA A 267 9.49 -14.29 -17.82
CA ALA A 267 10.60 -13.36 -17.88
C ALA A 267 10.17 -11.92 -17.49
N GLU A 268 9.00 -11.46 -17.95
CA GLU A 268 8.43 -10.16 -17.54
C GLU A 268 8.12 -10.11 -16.04
N ALA A 269 7.71 -11.23 -15.46
CA ALA A 269 7.51 -11.37 -14.02
C ALA A 269 8.83 -11.50 -13.22
N GLY A 270 9.99 -11.50 -13.89
CA GLY A 270 11.30 -11.69 -13.26
C GLY A 270 11.57 -13.13 -12.80
N ILE A 271 10.77 -14.09 -13.25
CA ILE A 271 10.96 -15.51 -12.95
C ILE A 271 11.98 -16.07 -13.93
N THR A 272 13.20 -16.29 -13.47
CA THR A 272 14.31 -16.81 -14.29
C THR A 272 14.75 -18.21 -13.84
N VAL A 273 15.55 -18.88 -14.67
CA VAL A 273 16.19 -20.16 -14.32
C VAL A 273 16.96 -20.03 -13.01
N GLU A 274 17.73 -18.96 -12.86
CA GLU A 274 18.55 -18.71 -11.67
C GLU A 274 17.69 -18.55 -10.42
N LEU A 275 16.55 -17.83 -10.52
CA LEU A 275 15.63 -17.66 -9.41
C LEU A 275 15.03 -19.00 -8.98
N VAL A 276 14.55 -19.79 -9.92
CA VAL A 276 13.94 -21.11 -9.65
C VAL A 276 14.97 -22.06 -9.03
N VAL A 277 16.18 -22.12 -9.59
CA VAL A 277 17.27 -22.95 -9.06
C VAL A 277 17.63 -22.51 -7.65
N ALA A 278 17.78 -21.21 -7.40
CA ALA A 278 18.09 -20.68 -6.07
C ALA A 278 17.00 -21.03 -5.04
N TYR A 279 15.73 -20.98 -5.44
CA TYR A 279 14.60 -21.27 -4.57
C TYR A 279 14.48 -22.77 -4.22
N VAL A 280 14.67 -23.65 -5.21
CA VAL A 280 14.48 -25.10 -5.06
C VAL A 280 15.70 -25.78 -4.43
N ARG A 281 16.91 -25.29 -4.70
CA ARG A 281 18.17 -25.92 -4.26
C ARG A 281 18.22 -26.28 -2.76
N PRO A 282 17.83 -25.40 -1.81
CA PRO A 282 17.90 -25.74 -0.39
C PRO A 282 17.01 -26.94 -0.01
N TRP A 283 15.90 -27.13 -0.72
CA TRP A 283 14.91 -28.15 -0.43
C TRP A 283 15.42 -29.52 -0.91
N VAL A 284 16.05 -29.54 -2.10
CA VAL A 284 16.67 -30.75 -2.65
C VAL A 284 17.87 -31.18 -1.80
N LEU A 285 18.73 -30.23 -1.37
CA LEU A 285 19.83 -30.54 -0.45
C LEU A 285 19.31 -31.13 0.86
N ARG A 286 18.26 -30.53 1.43
CA ARG A 286 17.67 -31.05 2.67
C ARG A 286 17.10 -32.45 2.48
N ALA A 287 16.40 -32.70 1.38
CA ALA A 287 15.85 -34.02 1.05
C ALA A 287 16.95 -35.06 0.83
N ALA A 288 18.11 -34.66 0.30
CA ALA A 288 19.27 -35.53 0.18
C ALA A 288 19.89 -35.86 1.55
N ASP A 289 20.08 -34.85 2.41
CA ASP A 289 20.60 -35.04 3.77
C ASP A 289 19.70 -35.94 4.63
N ASP A 290 18.38 -35.84 4.44
CA ASP A 290 17.39 -36.66 5.12
C ASP A 290 17.25 -38.08 4.52
N GLY A 291 17.94 -38.39 3.41
CA GLY A 291 17.90 -39.68 2.72
C GLY A 291 16.68 -39.90 1.81
N LEU A 292 15.74 -38.95 1.78
CA LEU A 292 14.53 -39.03 0.95
C LEU A 292 14.85 -39.11 -0.55
N LEU A 293 15.87 -38.38 -1.00
CA LEU A 293 16.30 -38.40 -2.40
C LEU A 293 16.73 -39.80 -2.85
N GLU A 294 17.56 -40.47 -2.05
CA GLU A 294 18.04 -41.83 -2.35
C GLU A 294 16.88 -42.83 -2.33
N GLU A 295 15.95 -42.70 -1.39
CA GLU A 295 14.75 -43.54 -1.32
C GLU A 295 13.89 -43.43 -2.59
N LEU A 296 13.60 -42.20 -3.04
CA LEU A 296 12.83 -41.96 -4.26
C LEU A 296 13.51 -42.50 -5.52
N VAL A 297 14.84 -42.30 -5.64
CA VAL A 297 15.64 -42.81 -6.77
C VAL A 297 15.65 -44.34 -6.74
N ARG A 298 15.93 -44.95 -5.59
CA ARG A 298 15.96 -46.40 -5.41
C ARG A 298 14.60 -47.02 -5.74
N GLU A 299 13.49 -46.44 -5.29
CA GLU A 299 12.15 -46.95 -5.59
C GLU A 299 11.90 -47.00 -7.11
N ARG A 300 12.17 -45.90 -7.82
CA ARG A 300 11.95 -45.82 -9.28
C ARG A 300 12.87 -46.75 -10.05
N LEU A 301 14.15 -46.80 -9.70
CA LEU A 301 15.11 -47.67 -10.39
C LEU A 301 14.82 -49.15 -10.09
N THR A 302 14.50 -49.51 -8.85
CA THR A 302 14.13 -50.90 -8.51
C THR A 302 12.93 -51.36 -9.34
N ALA A 303 11.91 -50.51 -9.49
CA ALA A 303 10.74 -50.82 -10.33
C ALA A 303 11.12 -51.03 -11.81
N PHE A 304 12.04 -50.20 -12.34
CA PHE A 304 12.56 -50.36 -13.71
C PHE A 304 13.33 -51.68 -13.87
N TYR A 305 14.32 -51.96 -13.02
CA TYR A 305 15.13 -53.17 -13.12
C TYR A 305 14.28 -54.43 -12.91
N THR A 306 13.32 -54.43 -11.98
CA THR A 306 12.43 -55.59 -11.79
C THR A 306 11.53 -55.86 -13.01
N SER A 307 11.26 -54.87 -13.85
CA SER A 307 10.42 -55.04 -15.05
C SER A 307 11.08 -55.85 -16.19
N TYR A 308 12.40 -56.03 -16.14
CA TYR A 308 13.17 -56.81 -17.11
C TYR A 308 13.68 -58.15 -16.54
N GLU A 309 13.26 -58.52 -15.32
CA GLU A 309 13.44 -59.88 -14.76
C GLU A 309 12.33 -60.83 -15.21
#